data_AF-A0A9Q3ENY8-F1
#
_entry.id   AF-A0A9Q3ENY8-F1
#
_cell.length_a   1.000
_cell.length_b   1.000
_cell.length_c   1.000
_cell.angle_alpha   90.00
_cell.angle_beta   90.00
_cell.angle_gamma   90.00
#
_symmetry.space_group_name_H-M   'P 1'
#
loop_
_entity.id
_entity.type
_entity.pdbx_description
1 polymer ?
#
loop_
_entity_poly.entity_id
_entity_poly.type
_entity_poly.pdbx_seq_one_letter_code
_entity_poly.pdbx_strand_id
1 'polypeptide(L)'
;MVLCSRMLINTILLELHDNIYSGHLSEDRTMDRIKTCAWWPPWRKDVIEYFHICDRCQKVNKANGKRFGLMIHIQEPSTPWEVYHMDWVTVLPAGGDKSYN
;
A
#
# COMPACT_ATOMS: atom_id res chain seq x y z
N MET A 1 26.34 19.34 -16.09
CA MET A 1 25.19 19.85 -15.32
C MET A 1 24.04 19.98 -16.31
N VAL A 2 23.14 19.00 -16.37
CA VAL A 2 22.09 18.99 -17.40
C VAL A 2 20.89 19.76 -16.85
N LEU A 3 20.66 20.96 -17.38
CA LEU A 3 19.38 21.64 -17.24
C LEU A 3 18.35 20.86 -18.07
N CYS A 4 17.66 19.90 -17.46
CA CYS A 4 16.53 19.24 -18.12
C CYS A 4 15.37 20.23 -18.23
N SER A 5 14.87 20.45 -19.45
CA SER A 5 13.64 21.22 -19.64
C SER A 5 12.48 20.55 -18.90
N ARG A 6 11.44 21.31 -18.55
CA ARG A 6 10.27 20.73 -17.85
C ARG A 6 9.62 19.60 -18.65
N MET A 7 9.66 19.69 -19.98
CA MET A 7 9.19 18.61 -20.86
C MET A 7 9.99 17.32 -20.67
N LEU A 8 11.33 17.41 -20.62
CA LEU A 8 12.18 16.25 -20.44
C LEU A 8 11.98 15.60 -19.05
N ILE A 9 11.80 16.42 -18.02
CA ILE A 9 11.46 15.93 -16.66
C ILE A 9 10.17 15.12 -16.70
N ASN A 10 9.11 15.64 -17.34
CA ASN A 10 7.84 14.93 -17.44
C ASN A 10 7.96 13.62 -18.23
N THR A 11 8.73 13.60 -19.32
CA THR A 11 9.00 12.36 -20.09
C THR A 11 9.70 11.32 -19.23
N ILE A 12 10.72 11.72 -18.45
CA ILE A 12 11.44 10.82 -17.56
C ILE A 12 10.50 10.23 -16.49
N LEU A 13 9.66 11.07 -15.88
CA LEU A 13 8.70 10.62 -14.87
C LEU A 13 7.69 9.62 -15.45
N LEU A 14 7.16 9.91 -16.64
CA LEU A 14 6.23 9.02 -17.35
C LEU A 14 6.89 7.67 -17.68
N GLU A 15 8.10 7.68 -18.23
CA GLU A 15 8.82 6.46 -18.59
C GLU A 15 9.16 5.60 -17.36
N LEU A 16 9.56 6.22 -16.26
CA LEU A 16 10.02 5.50 -15.07
C LEU A 16 8.90 5.09 -14.12
N HIS A 17 7.71 5.72 -14.22
CA HIS A 17 6.58 5.45 -13.35
C HIS A 17 5.37 4.83 -14.07
N ASP A 18 4.89 5.44 -15.15
CA ASP A 18 3.62 5.09 -15.81
C ASP A 18 3.77 4.09 -16.97
N ASN A 19 4.99 3.92 -17.49
CA ASN A 19 5.23 2.93 -18.53
C ASN A 19 4.76 1.54 -18.04
N ILE A 20 4.11 0.79 -18.94
CA ILE A 20 3.63 -0.57 -18.72
C ILE A 20 4.75 -1.47 -18.19
N TYR A 21 5.99 -1.25 -18.64
CA TYR A 21 7.17 -2.00 -18.20
C TYR A 21 7.75 -1.49 -16.86
N SER A 22 7.36 -0.29 -16.42
CA SER A 22 7.81 0.33 -15.18
C SER A 22 6.96 -0.05 -13.97
N GLY A 23 5.70 -0.44 -14.19
CA GLY A 23 4.90 -1.17 -13.20
C GLY A 23 4.38 -0.37 -12.00
N HIS A 24 4.37 0.97 -12.07
CA HIS A 24 3.92 1.84 -10.96
C HIS A 24 4.55 1.47 -9.61
N LEU A 25 5.88 1.35 -9.60
CA LEU A 25 6.64 1.02 -8.40
C LEU A 25 6.38 2.01 -7.26
N SER A 26 6.70 1.58 -6.04
CA SER A 26 6.65 2.44 -4.88
C SER A 26 7.50 3.71 -5.07
N GLU A 27 7.16 4.75 -4.31
CA GLU A 27 7.86 6.03 -4.32
C GLU A 27 9.38 5.84 -4.18
N ASP A 28 9.83 5.07 -3.18
CA ASP A 28 11.25 4.80 -2.93
C ASP A 28 11.96 4.17 -4.14
N ARG A 29 11.31 3.20 -4.78
CA ARG A 29 11.87 2.50 -5.96
C ARG A 29 11.93 3.41 -7.18
N THR A 30 10.92 4.25 -7.37
CA THR A 30 10.89 5.25 -8.45
C THR A 30 12.00 6.28 -8.23
N MET A 31 12.18 6.74 -6.99
CA MET A 31 13.25 7.65 -6.58
C MET A 31 14.64 7.05 -6.85
N ASP A 32 14.85 5.77 -6.55
CA ASP A 32 16.12 5.09 -6.81
C ASP A 32 16.44 4.98 -8.30
N ARG A 33 15.44 4.74 -9.16
CA ARG A 33 15.62 4.74 -10.62
C ARG A 33 15.98 6.13 -11.16
N ILE A 34 15.33 7.17 -10.66
CA ILE A 34 15.58 8.53 -11.12
C ILE A 34 17.01 8.95 -10.76
N LYS A 35 17.50 8.63 -9.56
CA LYS A 35 18.88 8.92 -9.13
C LYS A 35 19.95 8.37 -10.07
N THR A 36 19.69 7.25 -10.76
CA THR A 36 20.70 6.61 -11.63
C THR A 36 20.73 7.19 -13.04
N CYS A 37 19.68 7.87 -13.49
CA CYS A 37 19.55 8.30 -14.88
C CYS A 37 19.35 9.81 -15.09
N ALA A 38 18.90 10.56 -14.07
CA ALA A 38 18.58 11.96 -14.23
C ALA A 38 18.77 12.76 -12.93
N TRP A 39 19.05 14.06 -13.07
CA TRP A 39 19.17 14.98 -11.94
C TRP A 39 18.75 16.39 -12.35
N TRP A 40 17.93 17.03 -11.50
CA TRP A 40 17.54 18.44 -11.61
C TRP A 40 17.18 18.99 -10.22
N PRO A 41 17.26 20.30 -9.95
CA PRO A 41 16.75 20.88 -8.70
C PRO A 41 15.37 21.54 -8.91
N PRO A 42 14.32 21.24 -8.10
CA PRO A 42 14.24 20.24 -7.02
C PRO A 42 13.63 18.89 -7.48
N TRP A 43 14.45 17.93 -7.90
CA TRP A 43 13.95 16.64 -8.44
C TRP A 43 13.13 15.81 -7.46
N ARG A 44 13.56 15.73 -6.19
CA ARG A 44 12.86 14.91 -5.18
C ARG A 44 11.41 15.36 -5.00
N LYS A 45 11.21 16.68 -4.94
CA LYS A 45 9.89 17.27 -4.76
C LYS A 45 8.99 16.97 -5.96
N ASP A 46 9.52 17.12 -7.17
CA ASP A 46 8.79 16.81 -8.40
C ASP A 46 8.35 15.34 -8.47
N VAL A 47 9.21 14.40 -8.05
CA VAL A 47 8.87 12.96 -8.03
C VAL A 47 7.76 12.65 -7.03
N ILE A 48 7.85 13.22 -5.83
CA ILE A 48 6.83 13.07 -4.78
C ILE A 48 5.48 13.61 -5.26
N GLU A 49 5.47 14.82 -5.82
CA GLU A 49 4.24 15.41 -6.37
C GLU A 49 3.66 14.55 -7.49
N TYR A 50 4.50 14.00 -8.38
CA TYR A 50 4.06 13.08 -9.44
C TYR A 50 3.37 11.83 -8.89
N PHE A 51 3.93 11.24 -7.83
CA PHE A 51 3.35 10.06 -7.20
C PHE A 51 2.01 10.37 -6.51
N HIS A 52 1.89 11.54 -5.86
CA HIS A 52 0.65 11.95 -5.20
C HIS A 52 -0.51 12.21 -6.17
N ILE A 53 -0.23 12.61 -7.41
CA ILE A 53 -1.26 12.81 -8.44
C ILE A 53 -1.60 11.53 -9.22
N CYS A 54 -0.82 10.45 -9.06
CA CYS A 54 -1.06 9.19 -9.76
C CYS A 54 -2.25 8.41 -9.20
N ASP A 55 -3.40 8.49 -9.87
CA ASP A 55 -4.66 7.85 -9.48
C ASP A 55 -4.52 6.34 -9.22
N ARG A 56 -3.76 5.62 -10.06
CA ARG A 56 -3.55 4.17 -9.90
C ARG A 56 -2.80 3.86 -8.61
N CYS A 57 -1.73 4.59 -8.33
CA CYS A 57 -0.96 4.41 -7.10
C CYS A 57 -1.79 4.78 -5.87
N GLN A 58 -2.58 5.85 -5.91
CA GLN A 58 -3.43 6.24 -4.79
C GLN A 58 -4.56 5.24 -4.51
N LYS A 59 -5.08 4.57 -5.54
CA LYS A 59 -6.12 3.53 -5.40
C LYS A 59 -5.57 2.18 -4.93
N VAL A 60 -4.40 1.78 -5.46
CA VAL A 60 -3.82 0.45 -5.21
C VAL A 60 -3.01 0.42 -3.92
N ASN A 61 -2.28 1.49 -3.62
CA ASN A 61 -1.60 1.60 -2.33
C ASN A 61 -2.65 1.79 -1.26
N LYS A 62 -2.99 0.69 -0.59
CA LYS A 62 -3.58 0.76 0.73
C LYS A 62 -2.62 1.62 1.56
N ALA A 63 -3.12 2.71 2.14
CA ALA A 63 -2.40 3.33 3.23
C ALA A 63 -2.03 2.20 4.18
N ASN A 64 -0.74 2.02 4.47
CA ASN A 64 -0.34 1.27 5.64
C ASN A 64 -1.00 2.05 6.77
N GLY A 65 -2.16 1.58 7.21
CA GLY A 65 -3.01 2.30 8.14
C GLY A 65 -2.21 2.65 9.39
N LYS A 66 -2.77 3.53 10.23
CA LYS A 66 -2.31 3.62 11.63
C LYS A 66 -2.06 2.19 12.10
N ARG A 67 -0.88 1.94 12.71
CA ARG A 67 -0.54 0.65 13.35
C ARG A 67 -1.84 0.09 13.91
N PHE A 68 -2.20 -1.16 13.55
CA PHE A 68 -3.29 -1.86 14.23
C PHE A 68 -3.18 -1.48 15.70
N GLY A 69 -4.24 -0.85 16.24
CA GLY A 69 -4.17 -0.27 17.57
C GLY A 69 -3.56 -1.26 18.54
N LEU A 70 -2.91 -0.77 19.59
CA LEU A 70 -2.46 -1.67 20.66
C LEU A 70 -3.61 -2.61 21.01
N MET A 71 -3.31 -3.90 21.15
CA MET A 71 -4.29 -4.91 21.52
C MET A 71 -5.14 -4.35 22.66
N ILE A 72 -6.44 -4.18 22.41
CA ILE A 72 -7.34 -3.62 23.40
C ILE A 72 -7.49 -4.69 24.46
N HIS A 73 -7.17 -4.35 25.71
CA HIS A 73 -7.39 -5.24 26.83
C HIS A 73 -8.90 -5.42 27.02
N ILE A 74 -9.39 -6.65 26.83
CA ILE A 74 -10.77 -7.01 27.17
C ILE A 74 -10.79 -7.24 28.68
N GLN A 75 -11.78 -6.69 29.39
CA GLN A 75 -11.93 -6.94 30.82
C GLN A 75 -12.14 -8.43 31.07
N GLU A 76 -11.40 -9.00 32.02
CA GLU A 76 -11.56 -10.40 32.40
C GLU A 76 -12.90 -10.58 33.13
N PRO A 77 -13.69 -11.61 32.79
CA PRO A 77 -14.91 -11.93 33.52
C PRO A 77 -14.56 -12.34 34.96
N SER A 78 -15.35 -11.84 35.91
CA SER A 78 -15.20 -12.08 37.34
C SER A 78 -15.89 -13.35 37.83
N THR A 79 -16.86 -13.85 37.07
CA THR A 79 -17.68 -15.03 37.43
C THR A 79 -17.84 -15.98 36.24
N PRO A 80 -18.06 -17.29 36.50
CA PRO A 80 -18.39 -18.23 35.43
C PRO A 80 -19.63 -17.75 34.66
N TRP A 81 -19.62 -17.93 33.34
CA TRP A 81 -20.75 -17.62 32.44
C TRP A 81 -21.06 -16.13 32.24
N GLU A 82 -20.16 -15.23 32.63
CA GLU A 82 -20.34 -13.78 32.48
C GLU A 82 -20.19 -13.30 31.02
N VAL A 83 -19.30 -13.93 30.25
CA VAL A 83 -19.04 -13.57 28.84
C VAL A 83 -18.99 -14.83 27.98
N TYR A 84 -19.69 -14.80 26.84
CA TYR A 84 -19.65 -15.85 25.82
C TYR A 84 -19.10 -15.28 24.51
N HIS A 85 -18.01 -15.88 24.03
CA HIS A 85 -17.48 -15.60 22.71
C HIS A 85 -17.91 -16.72 21.77
N MET A 86 -18.63 -16.38 20.70
CA MET A 86 -19.08 -17.31 19.68
C MET A 86 -18.55 -16.86 18.31
N ASP A 87 -18.07 -17.81 17.54
CA ASP A 87 -17.65 -17.60 16.15
C ASP A 87 -18.13 -18.78 15.29
N TRP A 88 -18.33 -18.52 14.00
CA TRP A 88 -18.76 -19.52 13.04
C TRP A 88 -17.55 -20.02 12.27
N VAL A 89 -17.26 -21.32 12.40
CA VAL A 89 -16.30 -21.98 11.53
C VAL A 89 -17.03 -22.41 10.27
N THR A 90 -16.68 -21.81 9.13
CA THR A 90 -17.23 -22.18 7.83
C THR A 90 -16.23 -23.03 7.04
N VAL A 91 -16.71 -23.77 6.04
CA VAL A 91 -15.90 -24.58 5.10
C VAL A 91 -15.21 -25.80 5.76
N LEU A 92 -15.91 -26.51 6.63
CA LEU A 92 -15.46 -27.84 7.06
C LEU A 92 -15.79 -28.90 6.00
N PRO A 93 -15.06 -30.02 5.93
CA PRO A 93 -15.48 -31.18 5.14
C PRO A 93 -16.88 -31.66 5.55
N ALA A 94 -17.59 -32.34 4.65
CA ALA A 94 -18.92 -32.88 4.93
C ALA A 94 -18.88 -33.83 6.14
N GLY A 95 -19.46 -33.38 7.26
CA GLY A 95 -19.47 -34.10 8.53
C GLY A 95 -20.68 -34.99 8.68
N GLY A 96 -20.83 -35.99 7.80
CA GLY A 96 -21.93 -36.97 7.86
C GLY A 96 -23.32 -36.32 8.04
N ASP A 97 -24.23 -37.04 8.71
CA ASP A 97 -25.63 -36.60 8.90
C ASP A 97 -25.82 -35.38 9.81
N LYS A 98 -24.74 -34.86 10.42
CA LYS A 98 -24.76 -33.70 11.33
C LYS A 98 -23.71 -32.67 10.93
N SER A 99 -23.75 -32.24 9.67
CA SER A 99 -22.93 -31.12 9.20
C SER A 99 -23.58 -29.79 9.61
N TYR A 100 -22.82 -28.94 10.31
CA TYR A 100 -23.21 -27.57 10.67
C TYR A 100 -22.47 -26.53 9.80
N ASN A 101 -22.01 -26.96 8.62
CA ASN A 101 -21.54 -26.07 7.56
C ASN A 101 -22.68 -25.31 6.90
#